data_AF-A0A3L6T4A3-F1
#
_entry.id   AF-A0A3L6T4A3-F1
#
_cell.length_a   1.000
_cell.length_b   1.000
_cell.length_c   1.000
_cell.angle_alpha   90.00
_cell.angle_beta   90.00
_cell.angle_gamma   90.00
#
_symmetry.space_group_name_H-M   'P 1'
#
loop_
_entity.id
_entity.type
_entity.pdbx_description
1 polymer ?
#
loop_
_entity_poly.entity_id
_entity_poly.type
_entity_poly.pdbx_seq_one_letter_code
_entity_poly.pdbx_strand_id
1 'polypeptide(L)'
;MGAGYSPNDYPSEAEWRARSSIELSSAIKCPSISYHLVGTKKIQQELAKENVLERFLDNKGDIERVRQCFAGLWSLEDDSIVMSAIKSPELFVLKPQREGGGNNIYGYHLRETLVRLRNNGGNELAAYILMQRIFPPASPCYLVREGRWAKENAVSEFGIFGAYLR
;
A
#
# COMPACT_ATOMS: atom_id res chain seq x y z
N MET A 1 10.86 9.06 -10.05
CA MET A 1 12.02 9.44 -9.21
C MET A 1 12.65 8.15 -8.72
N GLY A 2 13.98 8.10 -8.59
CA GLY A 2 14.69 6.96 -7.99
C GLY A 2 14.86 7.06 -6.47
N ALA A 3 14.28 8.07 -5.82
CA ALA A 3 14.35 8.37 -4.39
C ALA A 3 13.17 9.26 -3.98
N GLY A 4 13.06 9.60 -2.69
CA GLY A 4 12.06 10.53 -2.16
C GLY A 4 10.72 9.87 -1.82
N TYR A 5 10.72 8.54 -1.65
CA TYR A 5 9.57 7.72 -1.25
C TYR A 5 9.73 7.13 0.17
N SER A 6 10.92 7.29 0.77
CA SER A 6 11.22 6.89 2.14
C SER A 6 11.66 8.09 2.98
N PRO A 7 11.33 8.17 4.28
CA PRO A 7 11.88 9.21 5.16
C PRO A 7 13.40 9.21 5.24
N ASN A 8 14.04 8.06 4.99
CA ASN A 8 15.49 7.96 5.00
C ASN A 8 16.13 8.80 3.88
N ASP A 9 15.36 9.16 2.85
CA ASP A 9 15.78 10.08 1.79
C ASP A 9 15.71 11.55 2.24
N TYR A 10 15.22 11.82 3.46
CA TYR A 10 15.03 13.15 4.04
C TYR A 10 15.67 13.25 5.43
N PRO A 11 17.00 13.07 5.56
CA PRO A 11 17.70 13.16 6.85
C PRO A 11 17.65 14.56 7.47
N SER A 12 17.38 15.60 6.67
CA SER A 12 17.32 16.99 7.13
C SER A 12 16.27 17.83 6.38
N GLU A 13 16.15 19.09 6.77
CA GLU A 13 15.32 20.07 6.07
C GLU A 13 15.85 20.42 4.67
N ALA A 14 17.12 20.13 4.36
CA ALA A 14 17.70 20.42 3.07
C ALA A 14 17.01 19.64 1.94
N GLU A 15 16.73 18.35 2.17
CA GLU A 15 16.07 17.48 1.19
C GLU A 15 14.59 17.86 1.00
N TRP A 16 13.92 18.31 2.07
CA TRP A 16 12.56 18.85 2.00
C TRP A 16 12.51 20.14 1.17
N ARG A 17 13.45 21.06 1.38
CA ARG A 17 13.58 22.28 0.57
C ARG A 17 13.87 21.95 -0.88
N ALA A 18 14.79 21.02 -1.15
CA ALA A 18 15.10 20.58 -2.50
C ALA A 18 13.86 19.99 -3.20
N ARG A 19 13.11 19.12 -2.52
CA ARG A 19 11.85 18.58 -3.05
C ARG A 19 10.84 19.69 -3.34
N SER A 20 10.68 20.65 -2.43
CA SER A 20 9.78 21.80 -2.62
C SER A 20 10.19 22.63 -3.83
N SER A 21 11.47 22.96 -3.98
CA SER A 21 11.98 23.71 -5.14
C SER A 21 11.73 22.98 -6.47
N ILE A 22 11.89 21.65 -6.49
CA ILE A 22 11.58 20.84 -7.69
C ILE A 22 10.08 20.92 -8.00
N GLU A 23 9.20 20.71 -7.02
CA GLU A 23 7.75 20.72 -7.24
C GLU A 23 7.25 22.09 -7.70
N LEU A 24 7.82 23.19 -7.18
CA LEU A 24 7.48 24.58 -7.54
C LEU A 24 8.07 25.04 -8.88
N SER A 25 8.99 24.29 -9.47
CA SER A 25 9.57 24.62 -10.78
C SER A 25 8.63 24.32 -11.95
N SER A 26 8.96 24.87 -13.13
CA SER A 26 8.30 24.56 -14.40
C SER A 26 8.66 23.20 -15.00
N ALA A 27 9.59 22.46 -14.39
CA ALA A 27 9.96 21.13 -14.87
C ALA A 27 8.76 20.17 -14.80
N ILE A 28 8.72 19.20 -15.71
CA ILE A 28 7.76 18.08 -15.66
C ILE A 28 8.29 17.07 -14.63
N LYS A 29 7.50 16.79 -13.60
CA LYS A 29 7.84 15.81 -12.55
C LYS A 29 7.31 14.43 -12.91
N CYS A 30 8.06 13.38 -12.58
CA CYS A 30 7.66 11.99 -12.79
C CYS A 30 8.01 11.13 -11.55
N PRO A 31 7.05 10.88 -10.63
CA PRO A 31 5.73 11.51 -10.52
C PRO A 31 5.80 12.93 -9.91
N SER A 32 4.73 13.73 -10.09
CA SER A 32 4.48 14.93 -9.27
C SER A 32 4.13 14.56 -7.82
N ILE A 33 4.14 15.53 -6.90
CA ILE A 33 3.70 15.28 -5.51
C ILE A 33 2.26 14.76 -5.42
N SER A 34 1.35 15.24 -6.28
CA SER A 34 -0.04 14.75 -6.31
C SER A 34 -0.11 13.27 -6.72
N TYR A 35 0.64 12.86 -7.76
CA TYR A 35 0.72 11.46 -8.17
C TYR A 35 1.36 10.59 -7.10
N HIS A 36 2.36 11.10 -6.37
CA HIS A 36 2.95 10.40 -5.24
C HIS A 36 1.90 10.14 -4.13
N LEU A 37 1.08 11.15 -3.78
CA LEU A 37 0.02 10.98 -2.77
C LEU A 37 -1.06 9.98 -3.21
N VAL A 38 -1.39 9.92 -4.50
CA VAL A 38 -2.33 8.92 -5.05
C VAL A 38 -1.81 7.48 -4.87
N GLY A 39 -0.49 7.27 -4.85
CA GLY A 39 0.13 5.96 -4.61
C GLY A 39 0.06 5.46 -3.16
N THR A 40 -0.39 6.29 -2.22
CA THR A 40 -0.50 5.91 -0.82
C THR A 40 -1.53 4.81 -0.60
N LYS A 41 -1.29 3.99 0.42
CA LYS A 41 -2.20 2.88 0.78
C LYS A 41 -3.55 3.41 1.25
N LYS A 42 -3.58 4.59 1.88
CA LYS A 42 -4.84 5.26 2.24
C LYS A 42 -5.69 5.61 1.02
N ILE A 43 -5.12 6.18 -0.04
CA ILE A 43 -5.89 6.47 -1.26
C ILE A 43 -6.36 5.18 -1.93
N GLN A 44 -5.53 4.13 -1.98
CA GLN A 44 -5.96 2.81 -2.46
C GLN A 44 -7.19 2.30 -1.69
N GLN A 45 -7.22 2.42 -0.37
CA GLN A 45 -8.34 2.02 0.47
C GLN A 45 -9.57 2.91 0.28
N GLU A 46 -9.41 4.23 0.16
CA GLU A 46 -10.51 5.16 -0.08
C GLU A 46 -11.17 4.93 -1.44
N LEU A 47 -10.39 4.65 -2.49
CA LEU A 47 -10.92 4.32 -3.82
C LEU A 47 -11.71 3.00 -3.82
N ALA A 48 -11.44 2.08 -2.88
CA ALA A 48 -12.18 0.83 -2.75
C ALA A 48 -13.55 0.97 -2.05
N LYS A 49 -13.88 2.15 -1.49
CA LYS A 49 -15.20 2.40 -0.93
C LYS A 49 -16.26 2.49 -2.02
N GLU A 50 -17.49 2.10 -1.69
CA GLU A 50 -18.64 2.24 -2.58
C GLU A 50 -18.81 3.70 -3.04
N ASN A 51 -19.13 3.88 -4.32
CA ASN A 51 -19.42 5.17 -4.95
C ASN A 51 -18.24 6.17 -5.01
N VAL A 52 -17.02 5.79 -4.61
CA VAL A 52 -15.86 6.68 -4.68
C VAL A 52 -15.19 6.65 -6.06
N LEU A 53 -15.06 5.49 -6.69
CA LEU A 53 -14.49 5.38 -8.05
C LEU A 53 -15.28 6.18 -9.09
N GLU A 54 -16.61 6.19 -8.97
CA GLU A 54 -17.56 6.89 -9.84
C GLU A 54 -17.35 8.41 -9.85
N ARG A 55 -16.64 8.95 -8.86
CA ARG A 55 -16.28 10.38 -8.83
C ARG A 55 -15.09 10.70 -9.75
N PHE A 56 -14.34 9.70 -10.19
CA PHE A 56 -13.10 9.85 -10.96
C PHE A 56 -13.14 9.15 -12.32
N LEU A 57 -14.10 8.26 -12.55
CA LEU A 57 -14.29 7.52 -13.79
C LEU A 57 -15.75 7.60 -14.24
N ASP A 58 -15.98 7.95 -15.51
CA ASP A 58 -17.34 8.04 -16.08
C ASP A 58 -17.78 6.74 -16.78
N ASN A 59 -16.82 5.98 -17.31
CA ASN A 59 -17.11 4.77 -18.07
C ASN A 59 -17.44 3.61 -17.13
N LYS A 60 -18.70 3.15 -17.14
CA LYS A 60 -19.16 2.02 -16.31
C LYS A 60 -18.36 0.73 -16.51
N GLY A 61 -17.90 0.46 -17.73
CA GLY A 61 -17.08 -0.71 -18.03
C GLY A 61 -15.68 -0.62 -17.41
N ASP A 62 -15.07 0.57 -17.39
CA ASP A 62 -13.79 0.80 -16.70
C ASP A 62 -13.94 0.70 -15.18
N ILE A 63 -14.99 1.30 -14.61
CA ILE A 63 -15.29 1.21 -13.17
C ILE A 63 -15.38 -0.26 -12.75
N GLU A 64 -16.12 -1.07 -13.50
CA GLU A 64 -16.29 -2.49 -13.19
C GLU A 64 -14.97 -3.27 -13.30
N ARG A 65 -14.18 -3.02 -14.35
CA ARG A 65 -12.85 -3.65 -14.50
C ARG A 65 -11.91 -3.30 -13.35
N VAL A 66 -11.87 -2.03 -12.93
CA VAL A 66 -11.02 -1.59 -11.82
C VAL A 66 -11.48 -2.21 -10.51
N ARG A 67 -12.79 -2.22 -10.25
CA ARG A 67 -13.37 -2.79 -9.03
C ARG A 67 -13.08 -4.29 -8.88
N GLN A 68 -13.11 -5.05 -9.98
CA GLN A 68 -12.77 -6.47 -9.97
C GLN A 68 -11.34 -6.77 -9.52
N CYS A 69 -10.42 -5.79 -9.62
CA CYS A 69 -9.05 -5.93 -9.16
C CYS A 69 -8.86 -5.61 -7.66
N PHE A 70 -9.87 -5.09 -6.97
CA PHE A 70 -9.75 -4.76 -5.55
C PHE A 70 -9.95 -6.00 -4.67
N ALA A 71 -9.00 -6.22 -3.76
CA ALA A 71 -9.23 -7.06 -2.60
C ALA A 71 -9.96 -6.25 -1.51
N GLY A 72 -10.40 -6.92 -0.45
CA GLY A 72 -10.95 -6.23 0.72
C GLY A 72 -9.96 -5.22 1.31
N LEU A 73 -10.39 -3.97 1.46
CA LEU A 73 -9.58 -2.84 1.93
C LEU A 73 -10.40 -2.02 2.92
N TRP A 74 -9.89 -1.81 4.12
CA TRP A 74 -10.65 -1.20 5.21
C TRP A 74 -9.84 -0.17 6.00
N SER A 75 -10.55 0.85 6.49
CA SER A 75 -10.06 1.77 7.52
C SER A 75 -10.05 1.04 8.87
N LEU A 76 -9.16 1.43 9.79
CA LEU A 76 -9.18 0.92 11.17
C LEU A 76 -10.27 1.57 12.05
N GLU A 77 -11.06 2.48 11.49
CA GLU A 77 -12.23 3.08 12.16
C GLU A 77 -13.43 2.11 12.19
N ASP A 78 -13.42 1.08 11.35
CA ASP A 78 -14.43 0.02 11.38
C ASP A 78 -14.06 -1.01 12.47
N ASP A 79 -14.67 -0.88 13.65
CA ASP A 79 -14.36 -1.76 14.78
C ASP A 79 -14.72 -3.24 14.49
N SER A 80 -15.71 -3.49 13.62
CA SER A 80 -16.14 -4.84 13.27
C SER A 80 -15.04 -5.59 12.50
N ILE A 81 -14.40 -4.94 11.53
CA ILE A 81 -13.32 -5.55 10.76
C ILE A 81 -12.04 -5.66 11.60
N VAL A 82 -11.77 -4.68 12.48
CA VAL A 82 -10.64 -4.73 13.40
C VAL A 82 -10.77 -5.93 14.34
N MET A 83 -11.96 -6.17 14.90
CA MET A 83 -12.24 -7.34 15.75
C MET A 83 -12.09 -8.66 14.97
N SER A 84 -12.56 -8.70 13.72
CA SER A 84 -12.34 -9.85 12.83
C SER A 84 -10.86 -10.13 12.60
N ALA A 85 -10.06 -9.09 12.33
CA ALA A 85 -8.62 -9.21 12.10
C ALA A 85 -7.84 -9.58 13.36
N ILE A 86 -8.28 -9.16 14.54
CA ILE A 86 -7.71 -9.64 15.80
C ILE A 86 -8.01 -11.14 15.98
N LYS A 87 -9.23 -11.58 15.67
CA LYS A 87 -9.63 -12.99 15.82
C LYS A 87 -8.87 -13.90 14.83
N SER A 88 -8.77 -13.48 13.58
CA SER A 88 -8.18 -14.27 12.47
C SER A 88 -7.10 -13.48 11.72
N PRO A 89 -5.97 -13.14 12.37
CA PRO A 89 -4.96 -12.25 11.81
C PRO A 89 -4.22 -12.83 10.60
N GLU A 90 -4.26 -14.14 10.41
CA GLU A 90 -3.71 -14.84 9.26
C GLU A 90 -4.37 -14.45 7.94
N LEU A 91 -5.64 -13.99 7.97
CA LEU A 91 -6.44 -13.60 6.82
C LEU A 91 -6.24 -12.14 6.40
N PHE A 92 -5.43 -11.38 7.14
CA PHE A 92 -5.27 -9.94 6.94
C PHE A 92 -3.80 -9.54 6.85
N VAL A 93 -3.59 -8.34 6.32
CA VAL A 93 -2.31 -7.63 6.29
C VAL A 93 -2.56 -6.21 6.75
N LEU A 94 -1.76 -5.74 7.70
CA LEU A 94 -1.79 -4.36 8.18
C LEU A 94 -0.67 -3.59 7.48
N LYS A 95 -1.01 -2.48 6.82
CA LYS A 95 -0.07 -1.72 5.99
C LYS A 95 0.06 -0.28 6.48
N PRO A 96 1.26 0.17 6.89
CA PRO A 96 1.50 1.59 7.13
C PRO A 96 1.60 2.37 5.81
N GLN A 97 1.54 3.70 5.89
CA GLN A 97 1.76 4.61 4.73
C GLN A 97 3.25 4.69 4.36
N ARG A 98 3.83 3.57 3.92
CA ARG A 98 5.22 3.46 3.46
C ARG A 98 5.31 2.75 2.11
N GLU A 99 6.35 3.09 1.35
CA GLU A 99 6.72 2.42 0.10
C GLU A 99 8.04 1.64 0.29
N GLY A 100 8.45 0.84 -0.70
CA GLY A 100 9.77 0.19 -0.69
C GLY A 100 9.87 -1.20 -0.04
N GLY A 101 8.74 -1.88 0.20
CA GLY A 101 8.73 -3.26 0.75
C GLY A 101 9.11 -3.34 2.24
N GLY A 102 8.85 -4.49 2.87
CA GLY A 102 9.27 -4.77 4.26
C GLY A 102 8.47 -4.11 5.38
N ASN A 103 7.50 -3.24 5.09
CA ASN A 103 6.74 -2.49 6.11
C ASN A 103 5.42 -3.14 6.54
N ASN A 104 4.96 -4.19 5.84
CA ASN A 104 3.68 -4.83 6.12
C ASN A 104 3.77 -5.69 7.39
N ILE A 105 2.69 -5.72 8.19
CA ILE A 105 2.59 -6.47 9.44
C ILE A 105 1.57 -7.60 9.27
N TYR A 106 1.91 -8.80 9.73
CA TYR A 106 1.12 -10.03 9.52
C TYR A 106 0.93 -10.82 10.82
N GLY A 107 -0.09 -11.69 10.84
CA GLY A 107 -0.22 -12.75 11.84
C GLY A 107 -0.20 -12.24 13.29
N TYR A 108 0.63 -12.87 14.13
CA TYR A 108 0.73 -12.52 15.55
C TYR A 108 1.02 -11.02 15.77
N HIS A 109 2.01 -10.46 15.06
CA HIS A 109 2.37 -9.04 15.18
C HIS A 109 1.26 -8.10 14.71
N LEU A 110 0.43 -8.51 13.74
CA LEU A 110 -0.74 -7.74 13.33
C LEU A 110 -1.73 -7.65 14.49
N ARG A 111 -2.04 -8.79 15.13
CA ARG A 111 -2.94 -8.85 16.28
C ARG A 111 -2.43 -7.97 17.43
N GLU A 112 -1.16 -8.12 17.82
CA GLU A 112 -0.56 -7.31 18.87
C GLU A 112 -0.64 -5.81 18.56
N THR A 113 -0.33 -5.44 17.31
CA THR A 113 -0.38 -4.05 16.87
C THR A 113 -1.80 -3.49 16.96
N LEU A 114 -2.81 -4.22 16.49
CA LEU A 114 -4.20 -3.78 16.57
C LEU A 114 -4.69 -3.64 18.01
N VAL A 115 -4.37 -4.60 18.89
CA VAL A 115 -4.73 -4.53 20.32
C VAL A 115 -4.09 -3.32 20.99
N ARG A 116 -2.80 -3.09 20.72
CA ARG A 116 -2.07 -1.92 21.24
C ARG A 116 -2.68 -0.60 20.76
N LEU A 117 -2.92 -0.47 19.45
CA LEU A 117 -3.49 0.74 18.86
C LEU A 117 -4.88 1.05 19.44
N ARG A 118 -5.70 0.02 19.66
CA ARG A 118 -7.02 0.18 20.25
C ARG A 118 -6.97 0.61 21.72
N ASN A 119 -6.06 0.04 22.49
CA ASN A 119 -5.92 0.36 23.93
C ASN A 119 -5.34 1.76 24.17
N ASN A 120 -4.42 2.22 23.32
CA ASN A 120 -3.76 3.50 23.50
C ASN A 120 -4.66 4.68 23.11
N GLY A 121 -5.64 4.46 22.22
CA GLY A 121 -6.49 5.51 21.67
C GLY A 121 -5.71 6.53 20.83
N GLY A 122 -6.42 7.24 19.94
CA GLY A 122 -5.87 8.39 19.20
C GLY A 122 -5.59 8.17 17.71
N ASN A 123 -4.91 9.15 17.12
CA ASN A 123 -4.76 9.30 15.66
C ASN A 123 -3.78 8.30 15.02
N GLU A 124 -3.10 7.44 15.79
CA GLU A 124 -2.17 6.44 15.24
C GLU A 124 -2.88 5.41 14.35
N LEU A 125 -4.17 5.18 14.55
CA LEU A 125 -4.98 4.31 13.70
C LEU A 125 -4.99 4.78 12.23
N ALA A 126 -4.95 6.09 11.99
CA ALA A 126 -4.95 6.67 10.65
C ALA A 126 -3.65 6.41 9.86
N ALA A 127 -2.57 5.99 10.54
CA ALA A 127 -1.31 5.66 9.90
C ALA A 127 -1.34 4.32 9.14
N TYR A 128 -2.39 3.51 9.33
CA TYR A 128 -2.51 2.17 8.78
C TYR A 128 -3.79 1.97 7.99
N ILE A 129 -3.76 1.02 7.06
CA ILE A 129 -4.95 0.39 6.50
C ILE A 129 -4.92 -1.11 6.77
N LEU A 130 -6.09 -1.73 6.81
CA LEU A 130 -6.23 -3.17 6.83
C LEU A 130 -6.56 -3.66 5.42
N MET A 131 -5.91 -4.72 4.98
CA MET A 131 -6.17 -5.35 3.68
C MET A 131 -6.37 -6.85 3.84
N GLN A 132 -7.26 -7.41 3.04
CA GLN A 132 -7.43 -8.85 2.89
C GLN A 132 -6.12 -9.46 2.40
N ARG A 133 -5.68 -10.54 3.04
CA ARG A 133 -4.53 -11.30 2.56
C ARG A 133 -4.96 -12.15 1.37
N ILE A 134 -4.18 -12.05 0.29
CA ILE A 134 -4.34 -12.86 -0.91
C ILE A 134 -3.48 -14.13 -0.74
N PHE A 135 -4.03 -15.27 -1.13
CA PHE A 135 -3.36 -16.57 -1.05
C PHE A 135 -3.21 -17.19 -2.46
N PRO A 136 -2.23 -16.75 -3.26
CA PRO A 136 -1.97 -17.37 -4.56
C PRO A 136 -1.50 -18.83 -4.39
N PRO A 137 -1.74 -19.71 -5.38
CA PRO A 137 -1.19 -21.05 -5.37
C PRO A 137 0.35 -20.99 -5.43
N ALA A 138 1.00 -21.69 -4.52
CA ALA A 138 2.46 -21.81 -4.53
C ALA A 138 2.90 -22.82 -5.59
N SER A 139 4.00 -22.53 -6.28
CA SER A 139 4.57 -23.40 -7.31
C SER A 139 6.05 -23.65 -7.04
N PRO A 140 6.57 -24.86 -7.33
CA PRO A 140 8.00 -25.14 -7.23
C PRO A 140 8.82 -24.18 -8.12
N CYS A 141 9.85 -23.56 -7.54
CA CYS A 141 10.70 -22.58 -8.17
C CYS A 141 12.17 -22.79 -7.76
N TYR A 142 13.09 -22.49 -8.67
CA TYR A 142 14.52 -22.42 -8.35
C TYR A 142 14.88 -20.97 -8.07
N LEU A 143 15.20 -20.68 -6.81
CA LEU A 143 15.61 -19.35 -6.37
C LEU A 143 17.14 -19.26 -6.49
N VAL A 144 17.64 -18.31 -7.29
CA VAL A 144 19.07 -18.08 -7.46
C VAL A 144 19.44 -16.74 -6.84
N ARG A 145 20.38 -16.74 -5.90
CA ARG A 145 20.90 -15.54 -5.26
C ARG A 145 22.38 -15.70 -4.94
N GLU A 146 23.19 -14.71 -5.31
CA GLU A 146 24.63 -14.67 -5.00
C GLU A 146 25.37 -15.95 -5.43
N GLY A 147 25.03 -16.47 -6.61
CA GLY A 147 25.63 -17.70 -7.17
C GLY A 147 25.19 -19.01 -6.51
N ARG A 148 24.28 -18.97 -5.52
CA ARG A 148 23.68 -20.15 -4.88
C ARG A 148 22.26 -20.34 -5.37
N TRP A 149 21.81 -21.59 -5.43
CA TRP A 149 20.42 -21.93 -5.79
C TRP A 149 19.75 -22.78 -4.71
N ALA A 150 18.44 -22.62 -4.58
CA ALA A 150 17.58 -23.46 -3.75
C ALA A 150 16.28 -23.78 -4.49
N LYS A 151 15.73 -24.98 -4.29
CA LYS A 151 14.41 -25.37 -4.81
C LYS A 151 13.38 -25.18 -3.71
N GLU A 152 12.44 -24.26 -3.90
CA GLU A 152 11.43 -23.88 -2.91
C GLU A 152 10.05 -23.74 -3.55
N ASN A 153 8.99 -23.73 -2.75
CA ASN A 153 7.67 -23.32 -3.21
C ASN A 153 7.52 -21.81 -3.09
N ALA A 154 7.26 -21.12 -4.20
CA ALA A 154 7.14 -19.67 -4.25
C ALA A 154 5.77 -19.23 -4.77
N VAL A 155 5.37 -18.03 -4.37
CA VAL A 155 4.25 -17.30 -4.97
C VAL A 155 4.79 -16.18 -5.84
N SER A 156 4.09 -15.85 -6.91
CA SER A 156 4.46 -14.76 -7.82
C SER A 156 3.51 -13.58 -7.67
N GLU A 157 4.05 -12.37 -7.82
CA GLU A 157 3.30 -11.13 -7.95
C GLU A 157 3.56 -10.58 -9.36
N PHE A 158 2.49 -10.31 -10.11
CA PHE A 158 2.60 -9.87 -11.50
C PHE A 158 2.37 -8.35 -11.59
N GLY A 159 3.40 -7.62 -12.02
CA GLY A 159 3.35 -6.16 -12.20
C GLY A 159 3.17 -5.77 -13.66
N ILE A 160 2.29 -4.80 -13.92
CA ILE A 160 2.06 -4.22 -15.26
C ILE A 160 2.53 -2.76 -15.22
N PHE A 161 3.48 -2.41 -16.08
CA PHE A 161 3.96 -1.03 -16.22
C PHE A 161 3.02 -0.22 -17.12
N GLY A 162 2.72 1.01 -16.70
CA GLY A 162 1.99 2.00 -17.49
C GLY A 162 2.78 3.30 -17.61
N ALA A 163 2.65 3.98 -18.75
CA ALA A 163 3.24 5.29 -18.98
C ALA A 163 2.15 6.25 -19.48
N TYR A 164 2.20 7.50 -19.03
CA TYR A 164 1.21 8.51 -19.37
C TYR A 164 1.84 9.90 -19.47
N LEU A 165 1.45 10.65 -20.50
CA LEU A 165 1.80 12.05 -20.73
C LEU A 165 0.61 12.74 -21.40
N ARG A 166 0.28 13.96 -20.98
CA ARG A 166 -0.79 14.78 -21.54
C ARG A 166 -0.39 16.24 -21.59
#